data_AF-A0AAV9FQW9-F1
#
_entry.id   AF-A0AAV9FQW9-F1
#
_cell.length_a   1.000
_cell.length_b   1.000
_cell.length_c   1.000
_cell.angle_alpha   90.00
_cell.angle_beta   90.00
_cell.angle_gamma   90.00
#
_symmetry.space_group_name_H-M   'P 1'
#
loop_
_entity.id
_entity.type
_entity.pdbx_description
1 polymer ?
#
loop_
_entity_poly.entity_id
_entity_poly.type
_entity_poly.pdbx_seq_one_letter_code
_entity_poly.pdbx_strand_id
1 'polypeptide(L)'
;MKGSRVILNGNLIHRGDLWRRGRVTSERIGLIVIQSKMTLRDIAWYYSQKWPHITPGPNYMRPFDQSHFTKVIKGTRNTPRYVKAIEESWGLSIEEIRRIYREDKERERLGEPYSREEINTFANWYIQILKTKRAAS
;
A
#
# COMPACT_ATOMS: atom_id res chain seq x y z
N MET A 1 -16.37 11.71 17.90
CA MET A 1 -15.80 10.52 17.20
C MET A 1 -14.28 10.57 17.22
N LYS A 2 -13.60 9.67 17.94
CA LYS A 2 -12.11 9.61 17.99
C LYS A 2 -11.55 8.89 16.75
N GLY A 3 -10.44 9.38 16.18
CA GLY A 3 -9.71 8.75 15.07
C GLY A 3 -9.47 9.67 13.86
N SER A 4 -8.32 9.51 13.20
CA SER A 4 -7.92 10.29 12.02
C SER A 4 -8.50 9.77 10.69
N ARG A 5 -9.22 8.64 10.72
CA ARG A 5 -9.72 7.90 9.55
C ARG A 5 -11.13 7.40 9.79
N VAL A 6 -11.92 7.26 8.73
CA VAL A 6 -13.27 6.71 8.74
C VAL A 6 -13.53 5.92 7.46
N ILE A 7 -14.41 4.93 7.50
CA ILE A 7 -14.93 4.26 6.30
C ILE A 7 -16.29 4.87 5.97
N LEU A 8 -16.43 5.47 4.78
CA LEU A 8 -17.69 6.03 4.28
C LEU A 8 -17.97 5.44 2.90
N ASN A 9 -19.16 4.86 2.71
CA ASN A 9 -19.54 4.16 1.48
C ASN A 9 -18.50 3.13 1.01
N GLY A 10 -17.93 2.38 1.96
CA GLY A 10 -16.90 1.40 1.68
C GLY A 10 -15.51 1.97 1.36
N ASN A 11 -15.33 3.29 1.34
CA ASN A 11 -14.06 3.96 1.05
C ASN A 11 -13.37 4.47 2.31
N LEU A 12 -12.03 4.38 2.35
CA LEU A 12 -11.21 4.98 3.40
C LEU A 12 -11.11 6.50 3.20
N ILE A 13 -11.55 7.27 4.19
CA ILE A 13 -11.46 8.74 4.21
C ILE A 13 -10.62 9.19 5.40
N HIS A 14 -9.62 10.03 5.15
CA HIS A 14 -8.83 10.70 6.19
C HIS A 14 -9.53 12.00 6.59
N ARG A 15 -9.64 12.26 7.89
CA ARG A 15 -10.33 13.47 8.39
C ARG A 15 -9.40 14.68 8.34
N GLY A 16 -9.83 15.75 7.69
CA GLY A 16 -9.02 16.96 7.49
C GLY A 16 -7.65 16.65 6.88
N ASP A 17 -6.63 17.42 7.24
CA ASP A 17 -5.25 17.26 6.76
C ASP A 17 -4.40 16.28 7.61
N LEU A 18 -5.05 15.32 8.28
CA LEU A 18 -4.38 14.40 9.21
C LEU A 18 -3.64 13.26 8.50
N TRP A 19 -3.73 13.14 7.18
CA TRP A 19 -3.00 12.11 6.44
C TRP A 19 -1.50 12.41 6.40
N ARG A 20 -0.71 11.44 6.83
CA ARG A 20 0.75 11.51 6.76
C ARG A 20 1.28 10.26 6.07
N ARG A 21 2.21 10.46 5.13
CA ARG A 21 2.91 9.38 4.41
C ARG A 21 3.57 8.37 5.36
N GLY A 22 4.14 8.85 6.47
CA GLY A 22 4.94 8.02 7.37
C GLY A 22 6.27 7.55 6.75
N ARG A 23 6.88 6.54 7.37
CA ARG A 23 8.12 5.91 6.89
C ARG A 23 7.84 5.04 5.67
N VAL A 24 8.63 5.22 4.62
CA VAL A 24 8.51 4.48 3.36
C VAL A 24 9.63 3.45 3.26
N THR A 25 9.37 2.35 2.55
CA THR A 25 10.32 1.25 2.40
C THR A 25 11.35 1.48 1.31
N SER A 26 11.02 2.31 0.32
CA SER A 26 11.89 2.77 -0.76
C SER A 26 11.28 4.00 -1.45
N GLU A 27 12.02 4.65 -2.34
CA GLU A 27 11.63 5.93 -2.96
C GLU A 27 10.36 5.81 -3.81
N ARG A 28 10.32 4.90 -4.78
CA ARG A 28 9.16 4.75 -5.68
C ARG A 28 7.94 4.15 -4.96
N ILE A 29 8.15 3.27 -3.98
CA ILE A 29 7.06 2.83 -3.09
C ILE A 29 6.49 4.02 -2.29
N GLY A 30 7.33 4.97 -1.90
CA GLY A 30 6.89 6.21 -1.26
C GLY A 30 5.97 7.03 -2.16
N LEU A 31 6.25 7.11 -3.46
CA LEU A 31 5.38 7.77 -4.44
C LEU A 31 4.06 7.03 -4.60
N ILE A 32 4.07 5.69 -4.67
CA ILE A 32 2.85 4.87 -4.69
C ILE A 32 1.95 5.20 -3.49
N VAL A 33 2.53 5.28 -2.28
CA VAL A 33 1.80 5.64 -1.06
C VAL A 33 1.22 7.06 -1.12
N ILE A 34 1.97 8.03 -1.66
CA ILE A 34 1.50 9.42 -1.81
C ILE A 34 0.32 9.50 -2.78
N GLN A 35 0.46 8.92 -3.97
CA GLN A 35 -0.54 9.03 -5.03
C GLN A 35 -1.80 8.22 -4.70
N SER A 36 -1.66 7.05 -4.09
CA SER A 36 -2.81 6.25 -3.64
C SER A 36 -3.48 6.77 -2.38
N LYS A 37 -2.81 7.63 -1.60
CA LYS A 37 -3.20 8.03 -0.23
C LYS A 37 -3.45 6.83 0.70
N MET A 38 -2.78 5.69 0.43
CA MET A 38 -2.86 4.47 1.23
C MET A 38 -1.48 3.99 1.66
N THR A 39 -1.13 4.28 2.92
CA THR A 39 0.02 3.70 3.61
C THR A 39 -0.24 2.23 3.98
N LEU A 40 0.79 1.44 4.28
CA LEU A 40 0.59 0.08 4.80
C LEU A 40 -0.25 0.04 6.09
N ARG A 41 -0.19 1.10 6.90
CA ARG A 41 -1.04 1.26 8.09
C ARG A 41 -2.50 1.52 7.71
N ASP A 42 -2.73 2.31 6.66
CA ASP A 42 -4.08 2.55 6.10
C ASP A 42 -4.70 1.25 5.62
N ILE A 43 -3.94 0.49 4.82
CA ILE A 43 -4.35 -0.82 4.30
C ILE A 43 -4.65 -1.76 5.46
N ALA A 44 -3.73 -1.88 6.43
CA ALA A 44 -3.93 -2.73 7.61
C ALA A 44 -5.20 -2.38 8.38
N TRP A 45 -5.42 -1.10 8.64
CA TRP A 45 -6.61 -0.63 9.36
C TRP A 45 -7.88 -0.94 8.57
N TYR A 46 -7.93 -0.50 7.30
CA TYR A 46 -9.10 -0.63 6.44
C TYR A 46 -9.51 -2.09 6.22
N TYR A 47 -8.56 -2.97 5.88
CA TYR A 47 -8.85 -4.39 5.70
C TYR A 47 -9.10 -5.13 7.01
N SER A 48 -8.62 -4.63 8.16
CA SER A 48 -9.05 -5.19 9.44
C SER A 48 -10.52 -4.89 9.74
N GLN A 49 -11.05 -3.73 9.30
CA GLN A 49 -12.46 -3.39 9.50
C GLN A 49 -13.41 -4.16 8.57
N LYS A 50 -12.96 -4.48 7.34
CA LYS A 50 -13.79 -5.18 6.34
C LYS A 50 -14.02 -6.66 6.61
N TRP A 51 -13.21 -7.28 7.46
CA TRP A 51 -13.28 -8.71 7.71
C TRP A 51 -13.99 -8.93 9.06
N PRO A 52 -15.21 -9.50 9.08
CA PRO A 52 -15.92 -9.70 10.32
C PRO A 52 -15.10 -10.61 11.25
N HIS A 53 -14.64 -10.05 12.37
CA HIS A 53 -13.95 -10.77 13.46
C HIS A 53 -14.89 -11.70 14.24
N ILE A 54 -15.94 -12.22 13.58
CA ILE A 54 -17.08 -12.79 14.28
C ILE A 54 -16.74 -14.23 14.64
N THR A 55 -16.46 -14.40 15.93
CA THR A 55 -16.33 -15.62 16.74
C THR A 55 -14.91 -16.20 16.89
N PRO A 56 -14.41 -16.38 18.14
CA PRO A 56 -13.25 -17.22 18.40
C PRO A 56 -13.61 -18.66 18.02
N GLY A 57 -13.06 -19.10 16.89
CA GLY A 57 -13.17 -20.47 16.40
C GLY A 57 -11.90 -20.82 15.63
N PRO A 58 -11.77 -22.06 15.14
CA PRO A 58 -10.59 -22.51 14.40
C PRO A 58 -10.29 -21.68 13.14
N ASN A 59 -11.29 -20.93 12.64
CA ASN A 59 -11.19 -20.04 11.46
C ASN A 59 -11.01 -18.54 11.83
N TYR A 60 -10.64 -18.21 13.06
CA TYR A 60 -10.46 -16.82 13.49
C TYR A 60 -9.33 -16.13 12.71
N MET A 61 -9.69 -15.20 11.83
CA MET A 61 -8.73 -14.36 11.14
C MET A 61 -8.36 -13.15 12.00
N ARG A 62 -7.10 -13.14 12.47
CA ARG A 62 -6.52 -11.98 13.16
C ARG A 62 -6.56 -10.73 12.28
N PRO A 63 -6.65 -9.53 12.87
CA PRO A 63 -6.45 -8.26 12.17
C PRO A 63 -5.17 -8.26 11.32
N PHE A 64 -5.14 -7.41 10.29
CA PHE A 64 -3.95 -7.24 9.47
C PHE A 64 -2.85 -6.55 10.28
N ASP A 65 -1.68 -7.18 10.31
CA ASP A 65 -0.48 -6.58 10.88
C ASP A 65 0.30 -5.84 9.80
N GLN A 66 0.60 -4.56 10.05
CA GLN A 66 1.44 -3.74 9.19
C GLN A 66 2.80 -4.40 8.88
N SER A 67 3.39 -5.11 9.85
CA SER A 67 4.70 -5.76 9.70
C SER A 67 4.70 -6.82 8.59
N HIS A 68 3.57 -7.49 8.40
CA HIS A 68 3.41 -8.53 7.39
C HIS A 68 3.36 -7.96 5.98
N PHE A 69 2.78 -6.78 5.78
CA PHE A 69 2.81 -6.13 4.46
C PHE A 69 4.24 -5.79 4.03
N THR A 70 5.07 -5.30 4.94
CA THR A 70 6.49 -5.08 4.65
C THR A 70 7.20 -6.37 4.23
N LYS A 71 6.90 -7.50 4.90
CA LYS A 71 7.47 -8.81 4.53
C LYS A 71 6.98 -9.28 3.15
N VAL A 72 5.74 -8.97 2.78
CA VAL A 72 5.17 -9.29 1.46
C VAL A 72 5.86 -8.49 0.35
N ILE A 73 6.06 -7.19 0.53
CA ILE A 73 6.81 -6.33 -0.41
C ILE A 73 8.24 -6.81 -0.58
N LYS A 74 8.89 -7.23 0.52
CA LYS A 74 10.24 -7.80 0.49
C LYS A 74 10.34 -9.18 -0.15
N GLY A 75 9.21 -9.84 -0.45
CA GLY A 75 9.20 -11.21 -0.97
C GLY A 75 9.38 -12.31 0.07
N THR A 76 9.60 -11.95 1.34
CA THR A 76 9.79 -12.91 2.46
C THR A 76 8.48 -13.51 3.01
N ARG A 77 7.33 -13.13 2.43
CA ARG A 77 6.00 -13.63 2.80
C ARG A 77 5.07 -13.61 1.59
N ASN A 78 4.24 -14.64 1.44
CA ASN A 78 3.27 -14.81 0.33
C ASN A 78 1.84 -15.08 0.82
N THR A 79 1.46 -14.63 2.01
CA THR A 79 0.11 -14.90 2.52
C THR A 79 -0.95 -14.22 1.62
N PRO A 80 -1.88 -14.99 0.99
CA PRO A 80 -2.76 -14.48 -0.06
C PRO A 80 -3.58 -13.24 0.33
N ARG A 81 -4.11 -13.19 1.55
CA ARG A 81 -4.91 -12.04 2.01
C ARG A 81 -4.12 -10.73 2.05
N TYR A 82 -2.81 -10.78 2.36
CA TYR A 82 -1.95 -9.59 2.40
C TYR A 82 -1.54 -9.16 0.99
N VAL A 83 -1.32 -10.12 0.09
CA VAL A 83 -1.09 -9.87 -1.33
C VAL A 83 -2.30 -9.14 -1.91
N LYS A 84 -3.49 -9.74 -1.79
CA LYS A 84 -4.74 -9.17 -2.29
C LYS A 84 -5.00 -7.77 -1.76
N ALA A 85 -4.82 -7.53 -0.45
CA ALA A 85 -5.02 -6.21 0.14
C ALA A 85 -4.04 -5.16 -0.39
N ILE A 86 -2.79 -5.52 -0.70
CA ILE A 86 -1.83 -4.61 -1.35
C ILE A 86 -2.27 -4.31 -2.78
N GLU A 87 -2.56 -5.34 -3.56
CA GLU A 87 -2.91 -5.21 -4.98
C GLU A 87 -4.18 -4.39 -5.17
N GLU A 88 -5.21 -4.67 -4.38
CA GLU A 88 -6.46 -3.92 -4.39
C GLU A 88 -6.28 -2.48 -3.88
N SER A 89 -5.31 -2.20 -3.02
CA SER A 89 -5.07 -0.83 -2.53
C SER A 89 -4.27 -0.01 -3.53
N TRP A 90 -3.20 -0.58 -4.07
CA TRP A 90 -2.24 0.14 -4.91
C TRP A 90 -2.48 -0.03 -6.41
N GLY A 91 -3.33 -0.97 -6.85
CA GLY A 91 -3.65 -1.16 -8.26
C GLY A 91 -2.50 -1.73 -9.10
N LEU A 92 -1.52 -2.37 -8.46
CA LEU A 92 -0.39 -3.04 -9.09
C LEU A 92 -0.35 -4.48 -8.58
N SER A 93 0.11 -5.42 -9.41
CA SER A 93 0.37 -6.79 -8.95
C SER A 93 1.49 -6.81 -7.92
N ILE A 94 1.50 -7.83 -7.06
CA ILE A 94 2.56 -7.96 -6.06
C ILE A 94 3.93 -8.18 -6.70
N GLU A 95 3.99 -8.82 -7.87
CA GLU A 95 5.21 -9.02 -8.65
C GLU A 95 5.80 -7.67 -9.07
N GLU A 96 4.97 -6.74 -9.53
CA GLU A 96 5.37 -5.39 -9.95
C GLU A 96 5.93 -4.60 -8.76
N ILE A 97 5.22 -4.63 -7.64
CA ILE A 97 5.61 -3.96 -6.39
C ILE A 97 6.95 -4.51 -5.88
N ARG A 98 7.15 -5.83 -5.96
CA ARG A 98 8.42 -6.47 -5.60
C ARG A 98 9.55 -6.09 -6.55
N ARG A 99 9.26 -6.00 -7.85
CA ARG A 99 10.25 -5.57 -8.84
C ARG A 99 10.72 -4.15 -8.53
N ILE A 100 9.79 -3.22 -8.34
CA ILE A 100 10.08 -1.82 -7.94
C ILE A 100 10.91 -1.79 -6.65
N TYR A 101 10.51 -2.53 -5.62
CA TYR A 101 11.25 -2.58 -4.36
C TYR A 101 12.68 -3.09 -4.55
N ARG A 102 12.90 -4.18 -5.32
CA ARG A 102 14.23 -4.72 -5.57
C ARG A 102 15.12 -3.75 -6.35
N GLU A 103 14.59 -3.15 -7.40
CA GLU A 103 15.29 -2.14 -8.19
C GLU A 103 15.70 -0.94 -7.33
N ASP A 104 14.80 -0.43 -6.48
CA ASP A 104 15.12 0.67 -5.57
C ASP A 104 16.23 0.27 -4.59
N LYS A 105 16.18 -0.96 -4.05
CA LYS A 105 17.22 -1.45 -3.13
C LYS A 105 18.56 -1.66 -3.79
N GLU A 106 18.57 -2.06 -5.05
CA GLU A 106 19.81 -2.19 -5.80
C GLU A 106 20.44 -0.82 -6.07
N ARG A 107 19.64 0.18 -6.46
CA ARG A 107 20.12 1.55 -6.63
C ARG A 107 20.61 2.19 -5.33
N GLU A 108 19.88 2.00 -4.23
CA GLU A 108 20.33 2.43 -2.89
C GLU A 108 21.69 1.79 -2.54
N ARG A 109 21.89 0.51 -2.89
CA ARG A 109 23.16 -0.21 -2.67
C ARG A 109 24.30 0.33 -3.52
N LEU A 110 24.01 0.73 -4.76
CA LEU A 110 24.98 1.31 -5.69
C LEU A 110 25.24 2.80 -5.45
N GLY A 111 24.42 3.46 -4.61
CA GLY A 111 24.52 4.91 -4.38
C GLY A 111 24.05 5.75 -5.56
N GLU A 112 23.15 5.20 -6.38
CA GLU A 112 22.64 5.82 -7.61
C GLU A 112 21.21 6.34 -7.39
N PRO A 113 21.03 7.57 -6.85
CA PRO A 113 19.69 8.11 -6.63
C PRO A 113 18.96 8.29 -7.96
N TYR A 114 17.63 8.20 -7.94
CA TYR A 114 16.83 8.52 -9.10
C TYR A 114 16.93 10.01 -9.43
N SER A 115 17.02 10.34 -10.71
CA SER A 115 16.91 11.72 -11.16
C SER A 115 15.48 12.24 -10.95
N ARG A 116 15.33 13.56 -10.97
CA ARG A 116 14.00 14.19 -10.88
C ARG A 116 13.11 13.75 -12.04
N GLU A 117 13.68 13.59 -13.22
CA GLU A 117 13.00 13.15 -14.44
C GLU A 117 12.49 11.70 -14.29
N GLU A 118 13.32 10.80 -13.75
CA GLU A 118 12.92 9.41 -13.49
C GLU A 118 11.77 9.34 -12.49
N ILE A 119 11.85 10.13 -11.40
CA ILE A 119 10.81 10.23 -10.38
C ILE A 119 9.50 10.78 -10.95
N ASN A 120 9.56 11.84 -11.75
CA ASN A 120 8.38 12.41 -12.40
C ASN A 120 7.76 11.44 -13.40
N THR A 121 8.58 10.73 -14.18
CA THR A 121 8.13 9.73 -15.14
C THR A 121 7.39 8.61 -14.42
N PHE A 122 7.95 8.08 -13.33
CA PHE A 122 7.31 7.05 -12.53
C PHE A 122 6.00 7.54 -11.90
N ALA A 123 6.00 8.75 -11.31
CA ALA A 123 4.81 9.31 -10.69
C ALA A 123 3.67 9.49 -11.71
N ASN A 124 3.98 10.02 -12.90
CA ASN A 124 3.02 10.19 -13.98
C ASN A 124 2.46 8.85 -14.46
N TRP A 125 3.32 7.85 -14.67
CA TRP A 125 2.90 6.49 -15.00
C TRP A 125 1.92 5.92 -13.96
N TYR A 126 2.27 6.02 -12.67
CA TYR A 126 1.43 5.47 -11.61
C TYR A 126 0.09 6.22 -11.46
N ILE A 127 0.07 7.53 -11.69
CA ILE A 127 -1.16 8.31 -11.75
C ILE A 127 -2.10 7.79 -12.83
N GLN A 128 -1.58 7.40 -14.00
CA GLN A 128 -2.40 6.81 -15.07
C GLN A 128 -2.98 5.45 -14.64
N ILE A 129 -2.20 4.59 -13.98
CA ILE A 129 -2.69 3.33 -13.40
C ILE A 129 -3.88 3.58 -12.47
N LEU A 130 -3.77 4.56 -11.56
CA LEU A 130 -4.85 4.91 -10.63
C LEU A 130 -6.10 5.43 -11.34
N LYS A 131 -5.94 6.22 -12.41
CA LYS A 131 -7.07 6.71 -13.22
C LYS A 131 -7.79 5.55 -13.92
N THR A 132 -7.05 4.65 -14.56
CA THR A 132 -7.63 3.47 -15.24
C THR A 132 -8.39 2.58 -14.26
N LYS A 133 -7.82 2.32 -13.08
CA LYS A 133 -8.48 1.54 -12.02
C LYS A 133 -9.80 2.19 -11.58
N ARG A 134 -9.82 3.50 -11.39
CA ARG A 134 -11.03 4.25 -11.00
C ARG A 134 -12.10 4.22 -12.10
N ALA A 135 -11.71 4.24 -13.36
CA ALA A 135 -12.64 4.15 -14.49
C ALA A 135 -13.27 2.75 -14.63
N ALA A 136 -12.58 1.71 -14.15
CA ALA A 136 -13.04 0.32 -14.19
C ALA A 136 -13.85 -0.12 -12.94
N SER A 137 -13.98 0.74 -11.92
CA SER A 137 -14.72 0.48 -10.68
C SER A 137 -16.06 1.21 -10.67
#